data_AF-A0A6N7Y2P5-F1
#
_entry.id   AF-A0A6N7Y2P5-F1
#
_cell.length_a   1.000
_cell.length_b   1.000
_cell.length_c   1.000
_cell.angle_alpha   90.00
_cell.angle_beta   90.00
_cell.angle_gamma   90.00
#
_symmetry.space_group_name_H-M   'P 1'
#
loop_
_entity.id
_entity.type
_entity.pdbx_description
1 polymer ?
#
loop_
_entity_poly.entity_id
_entity_poly.type
_entity_poly.pdbx_seq_one_letter_code
_entity_poly.pdbx_strand_id
1 'polypeptide(L)'
;MRQKSKFITFILSFLPGLSHFYLGYADRGFIYLIILGMLGAGSIGLSIMLGNEGPAIIGFTGACVLWLVALVDAFSVANSLRYNGVEAQSNWSSEETRISNKKIITLALSIIPGAGHMYLGYQKKGLVLMGVFFFAIFFMGWLNLSFLLFLLPLVWFYSFFDAFHTLNGNNVEEVEIDIEKLLPVIKREYIGFGLIGIGLIVAFQRIIHPIINQYLDYYIVNYIQTSIVSLIFIFAGVKMLQRKKDVEVVEEDEELEN
;
A
#
# COMPACT_ATOMS: atom_id res chain seq x y z
N MET A 1 5.66 -35.65 12.68
CA MET A 1 6.47 -34.64 11.95
C MET A 1 6.05 -33.25 12.42
N ARG A 2 6.98 -32.32 12.68
CA ARG A 2 6.64 -30.95 13.16
C ARG A 2 5.78 -30.24 12.11
N GLN A 3 4.63 -29.71 12.52
CA GLN A 3 3.79 -28.89 11.64
C GLN A 3 4.58 -27.65 11.20
N LYS A 4 4.65 -27.43 9.88
CA LYS A 4 5.33 -26.28 9.29
C LYS A 4 4.45 -25.03 9.46
N SER A 5 5.05 -23.91 9.84
CA SER A 5 4.33 -22.67 10.15
C SER A 5 3.92 -21.94 8.88
N LYS A 6 2.63 -21.62 8.76
CA LYS A 6 2.10 -20.83 7.63
C LYS A 6 2.66 -19.40 7.59
N PHE A 7 3.02 -18.84 8.74
CA PHE A 7 3.68 -17.53 8.81
C PHE A 7 5.09 -17.60 8.22
N ILE A 8 5.85 -18.65 8.53
CA ILE A 8 7.17 -18.87 7.93
C ILE A 8 7.04 -19.11 6.43
N THR A 9 6.04 -19.90 6.00
CA THR A 9 5.71 -20.06 4.57
C THR A 9 5.47 -18.70 3.91
N PHE A 10 4.65 -17.82 4.49
CA PHE A 10 4.40 -16.48 3.97
C PHE A 10 5.67 -15.63 3.83
N ILE A 11 6.48 -15.55 4.89
CA ILE A 11 7.73 -14.77 4.91
C ILE A 11 8.69 -15.29 3.83
N LEU A 12 8.84 -16.61 3.71
CA LEU A 12 9.72 -17.19 2.68
C LEU A 12 9.14 -17.07 1.27
N SER A 13 7.82 -16.96 1.10
CA SER A 13 7.22 -16.73 -0.21
C SER A 13 7.56 -15.37 -0.79
N PHE A 14 8.18 -14.44 -0.05
CA PHE A 14 8.66 -13.17 -0.60
C PHE A 14 9.60 -13.38 -1.80
N LEU A 15 10.39 -14.45 -1.81
CA LEU A 15 11.12 -14.87 -3.01
C LEU A 15 10.44 -16.13 -3.59
N PRO A 16 10.01 -16.10 -4.87
CA PRO A 16 9.35 -17.24 -5.51
C PRO A 16 10.15 -18.53 -5.34
N GLY A 17 9.52 -19.57 -4.80
CA GLY A 17 10.12 -20.90 -4.60
C GLY A 17 10.79 -21.14 -3.24
N LEU A 18 11.15 -20.10 -2.47
CA LEU A 18 11.84 -20.28 -1.18
C LEU A 18 10.98 -20.99 -0.14
N SER A 19 9.69 -20.68 -0.11
CA SER A 19 8.71 -21.32 0.75
C SER A 19 8.59 -22.83 0.51
N HIS A 20 8.79 -23.30 -0.71
CA HIS A 20 8.69 -24.72 -1.05
C HIS A 20 9.83 -25.55 -0.48
N PHE A 21 11.04 -24.99 -0.39
CA PHE A 21 12.16 -25.64 0.32
C PHE A 21 11.84 -25.86 1.80
N TYR A 22 11.23 -24.86 2.46
CA TYR A 22 10.81 -25.00 3.86
C TYR A 22 9.72 -26.07 4.04
N LEU A 23 8.79 -26.18 3.09
CA LEU A 23 7.73 -27.18 3.06
C LEU A 23 8.23 -28.58 2.64
N GLY A 24 9.46 -28.72 2.16
CA GLY A 24 10.03 -30.00 1.73
C GLY A 24 9.73 -30.37 0.28
N TYR A 25 9.21 -29.44 -0.53
CA TYR A 25 8.93 -29.61 -1.96
C TYR A 25 10.00 -28.90 -2.79
N ALA A 26 11.26 -29.32 -2.66
CA ALA A 26 12.40 -28.68 -3.31
C ALA A 26 12.22 -28.59 -4.84
N ASP A 27 11.66 -29.62 -5.48
CA ASP A 27 11.44 -29.66 -6.94
C ASP A 27 10.59 -28.47 -7.41
N ARG A 28 9.50 -28.18 -6.70
CA ARG A 28 8.63 -27.02 -7.01
C ARG A 28 9.34 -25.70 -6.73
N GLY A 29 10.12 -25.64 -5.65
CA GLY A 29 10.92 -24.47 -5.31
C GLY A 29 11.93 -24.12 -6.41
N PHE A 30 12.64 -25.13 -6.93
CA PHE A 30 13.57 -24.97 -8.04
C PHE A 30 12.89 -24.48 -9.32
N ILE A 31 11.71 -25.01 -9.66
CA ILE A 31 10.96 -24.55 -10.85
C ILE A 31 10.72 -23.04 -10.77
N TYR A 32 10.18 -22.54 -9.65
CA TYR A 32 9.92 -21.11 -9.49
C TYR A 32 11.19 -20.26 -9.53
N LEU A 33 12.28 -20.75 -8.93
CA LEU A 33 13.56 -20.04 -8.90
C LEU A 33 14.22 -19.98 -10.29
N ILE A 34 14.16 -21.07 -11.07
CA ILE A 34 14.63 -21.11 -12.46
C ILE A 34 13.80 -20.17 -13.33
N ILE A 35 12.46 -20.23 -13.24
CA ILE A 35 11.59 -19.35 -14.03
C ILE A 35 11.87 -17.88 -13.68
N LEU A 36 11.99 -17.55 -12.39
CA LEU A 36 12.33 -16.19 -11.95
C LEU A 36 13.69 -15.75 -12.49
N GLY A 37 14.71 -16.61 -12.41
CA GLY A 37 16.05 -16.35 -12.91
C GLY A 37 16.07 -16.13 -14.42
N MET A 38 15.42 -17.02 -15.19
CA MET A 38 15.33 -16.88 -16.65
C MET A 38 14.53 -15.65 -17.07
N LEU A 39 13.41 -15.37 -16.40
CA LEU A 39 12.59 -14.20 -16.69
C LEU A 39 13.34 -12.91 -16.37
N GLY A 40 14.00 -12.83 -15.21
CA GLY A 40 14.79 -11.68 -14.78
C GLY A 40 16.01 -11.46 -15.66
N ALA A 41 16.91 -12.44 -15.74
CA ALA A 41 18.14 -12.32 -16.53
C ALA A 41 17.83 -12.18 -18.04
N GLY A 42 16.84 -12.91 -18.55
CA GLY A 42 16.43 -12.85 -19.95
C GLY A 42 15.83 -11.49 -20.32
N SER A 43 14.94 -10.94 -19.49
CA SER A 43 14.34 -9.62 -19.76
C SER A 43 15.34 -8.47 -19.64
N ILE A 44 16.23 -8.51 -18.65
CA ILE A 44 17.30 -7.52 -18.47
C ILE A 44 18.30 -7.61 -19.63
N GLY A 45 18.78 -8.81 -19.95
CA GLY A 45 19.73 -9.03 -21.04
C GLY A 45 19.16 -8.56 -22.39
N LEU A 46 17.90 -8.91 -22.67
CA LEU A 46 17.23 -8.48 -23.89
C LEU A 46 17.04 -6.96 -23.96
N SER A 47 16.78 -6.30 -22.82
CA SER A 47 16.66 -4.83 -22.76
C SER A 47 17.98 -4.14 -23.07
N ILE A 48 19.10 -4.68 -22.57
CA ILE A 48 20.44 -4.17 -22.87
C ILE A 48 20.76 -4.33 -24.36
N MET A 49 20.47 -5.50 -24.95
CA MET A 49 20.75 -5.76 -26.36
C MET A 49 19.90 -4.90 -27.31
N LEU A 50 18.64 -4.66 -26.97
CA LEU A 50 17.73 -3.86 -27.78
C LEU A 50 17.84 -2.36 -27.52
N GLY A 51 18.56 -1.94 -26.46
CA GLY A 51 18.60 -0.53 -26.03
C GLY A 51 17.23 0.03 -25.66
N ASN A 52 16.30 -0.83 -25.22
CA ASN A 52 14.92 -0.48 -24.90
C ASN A 52 14.52 -1.11 -23.55
N GLU A 53 13.83 -0.34 -22.71
CA GLU A 53 13.37 -0.77 -21.38
C GLU A 53 12.12 -1.68 -21.43
N GLY A 54 11.42 -1.75 -22.57
CA GLY A 54 10.20 -2.53 -22.75
C GLY A 54 10.29 -3.99 -22.26
N PRO A 55 11.29 -4.79 -22.68
CA PRO A 55 11.45 -6.16 -22.21
C PRO A 55 11.64 -6.26 -20.70
N ALA A 56 12.39 -5.35 -20.06
CA ALA A 56 12.61 -5.33 -18.62
C ALA A 56 11.30 -5.04 -17.86
N ILE A 57 10.48 -4.13 -18.36
CA ILE A 57 9.15 -3.83 -17.79
C ILE A 57 8.24 -5.07 -17.87
N ILE A 58 8.25 -5.77 -19.01
CA ILE A 58 7.49 -7.02 -19.18
C ILE A 58 8.01 -8.11 -18.23
N GLY A 59 9.33 -8.25 -18.11
CA GLY A 59 9.95 -9.21 -17.20
C GLY A 59 9.61 -8.95 -15.74
N PHE A 60 9.67 -7.69 -15.30
CA PHE A 60 9.27 -7.27 -13.95
C PHE A 60 7.79 -7.57 -13.68
N THR A 61 6.91 -7.26 -14.65
CA THR A 61 5.49 -7.55 -14.54
C THR A 61 5.23 -9.05 -14.44
N GLY A 62 5.90 -9.86 -15.28
CA GLY A 62 5.82 -11.31 -15.23
C GLY A 62 6.35 -11.88 -13.91
N ALA A 63 7.40 -11.28 -13.32
CA ALA A 63 7.94 -11.70 -12.03
C ALA A 63 6.92 -11.47 -10.90
N CYS A 64 6.16 -10.37 -10.95
CA CYS A 64 5.08 -10.11 -9.99
C CYS A 64 3.96 -11.16 -10.09
N VAL A 65 3.57 -11.54 -11.31
CA VAL A 65 2.58 -12.60 -11.54
C VAL A 65 3.12 -13.96 -11.06
N LEU A 66 4.36 -14.29 -11.40
CA LEU A 66 5.02 -15.52 -10.97
C LEU A 66 5.09 -15.61 -9.44
N TRP A 67 5.37 -14.49 -8.78
CA TRP A 67 5.38 -14.41 -7.32
C TRP A 67 4.03 -14.77 -6.70
N LEU A 68 2.93 -14.23 -7.24
CA LEU A 68 1.58 -14.59 -6.80
C LEU A 68 1.28 -16.07 -7.01
N VAL A 69 1.63 -16.61 -8.19
CA VAL A 69 1.43 -18.04 -8.50
C VAL A 69 2.22 -18.92 -7.54
N ALA A 70 3.49 -18.59 -7.28
CA ALA A 70 4.34 -19.33 -6.36
C ALA A 70 3.81 -19.28 -4.92
N LEU A 71 3.30 -18.13 -4.49
CA LEU A 71 2.69 -17.95 -3.17
C LEU A 71 1.44 -18.83 -3.03
N VAL A 72 0.54 -18.82 -4.03
CA VAL A 72 -0.68 -19.65 -4.02
C VAL A 72 -0.34 -21.14 -4.00
N ASP A 73 0.63 -21.59 -4.82
CA ASP A 73 1.04 -23.00 -4.82
C ASP A 73 1.69 -23.41 -3.48
N ALA A 74 2.56 -22.56 -2.91
CA ALA A 74 3.15 -22.82 -1.60
C ALA A 74 2.08 -23.02 -0.52
N PHE A 75 1.00 -22.23 -0.55
CA PHE A 75 -0.10 -22.40 0.40
C PHE A 75 -0.95 -23.63 0.12
N SER A 76 -1.17 -24.00 -1.15
CA SER A 76 -1.83 -25.26 -1.52
C SER A 76 -1.08 -26.46 -0.94
N VAL A 77 0.25 -26.46 -1.10
CA VAL A 77 1.15 -27.49 -0.55
C VAL A 77 1.19 -27.48 0.98
N ALA A 78 1.29 -26.31 1.60
CA ALA A 78 1.28 -26.19 3.05
C ALA A 78 -0.03 -26.73 3.66
N ASN A 79 -1.14 -26.56 2.95
CA ASN A 79 -2.44 -27.04 3.38
C ASN A 79 -2.61 -28.55 3.15
N SER A 80 -2.08 -29.11 2.04
CA SER A 80 -2.15 -30.56 1.76
C SER A 80 -1.29 -31.38 2.73
N LEU A 81 -0.09 -30.89 3.09
CA LEU A 81 0.76 -31.52 4.12
C LEU A 81 0.07 -31.60 5.48
N ARG A 82 -0.72 -30.60 5.81
CA ARG A 82 -1.48 -30.54 7.05
C ARG A 82 -2.71 -31.45 7.00
N TYR A 83 -3.34 -31.60 5.84
CA TYR A 83 -4.44 -32.55 5.62
C TYR A 83 -3.99 -34.02 5.76
N ASN A 84 -2.87 -34.39 5.13
CA ASN A 84 -2.35 -35.77 5.19
C ASN A 84 -1.84 -36.19 6.58
N GLY A 85 -1.56 -35.24 7.49
CA GLY A 85 -1.21 -35.52 8.88
C GLY A 85 -2.39 -35.66 9.84
N VAL A 86 -3.64 -35.50 9.35
CA VAL A 86 -4.87 -35.32 10.15
C VAL A 86 -5.85 -36.50 10.04
N GLU A 87 -5.41 -37.67 9.56
CA GLU A 87 -6.20 -38.92 9.67
C GLU A 87 -6.48 -39.35 11.13
N ALA A 88 -5.95 -38.65 12.14
CA ALA A 88 -6.41 -38.72 13.52
C ALA A 88 -6.92 -37.34 13.99
N GLN A 89 -8.13 -37.29 14.56
CA GLN A 89 -8.81 -36.14 15.22
C GLN A 89 -9.77 -35.30 14.35
N SER A 90 -10.90 -35.91 13.96
CA SER A 90 -11.69 -35.58 12.77
C SER A 90 -12.77 -34.48 12.86
N ASN A 91 -12.83 -33.57 13.84
CA ASN A 91 -13.84 -32.47 13.75
C ASN A 91 -13.46 -31.12 14.38
N TRP A 92 -12.51 -31.06 15.33
CA TRP A 92 -12.04 -29.80 15.92
C TRP A 92 -10.92 -29.13 15.09
N SER A 93 -10.15 -29.93 14.34
CA SER A 93 -8.99 -29.50 13.53
C SER A 93 -9.38 -28.83 12.18
N SER A 94 -10.55 -29.17 11.63
CA SER A 94 -11.03 -28.64 10.35
C SER A 94 -11.31 -27.14 10.44
N GLU A 95 -11.95 -26.69 11.52
CA GLU A 95 -12.34 -25.29 11.68
C GLU A 95 -11.13 -24.37 11.93
N GLU A 96 -10.15 -24.77 12.76
CA GLU A 96 -8.89 -24.04 12.94
C GLU A 96 -8.08 -23.92 11.64
N THR A 97 -8.15 -24.94 10.78
CA THR A 97 -7.50 -24.93 9.46
C THR A 97 -8.16 -23.95 8.51
N ARG A 98 -9.50 -23.93 8.49
CA ARG A 98 -10.30 -22.98 7.70
C ARG A 98 -10.05 -21.54 8.15
N ILE A 99 -10.02 -21.28 9.46
CA ILE A 99 -9.71 -19.96 10.02
C ILE A 99 -8.31 -19.52 9.57
N SER A 100 -7.30 -20.37 9.73
CA SER A 100 -5.92 -20.04 9.33
C SER A 100 -5.79 -19.75 7.83
N ASN A 101 -6.46 -20.52 6.96
CA ASN A 101 -6.45 -20.30 5.52
C ASN A 101 -7.16 -19.00 5.14
N LYS A 102 -8.32 -18.73 5.76
CA LYS A 102 -9.05 -17.48 5.59
C LYS A 102 -8.16 -16.28 5.93
N LYS A 103 -7.38 -16.37 7.01
CA LYS A 103 -6.44 -15.31 7.42
C LYS A 103 -5.41 -14.98 6.34
N ILE A 104 -4.79 -16.01 5.79
CA ILE A 104 -3.72 -15.85 4.82
C ILE A 104 -4.24 -15.39 3.47
N ILE A 105 -5.35 -15.98 2.99
CA ILE A 105 -5.94 -15.60 1.71
C ILE A 105 -6.40 -14.14 1.78
N THR A 106 -6.97 -13.72 2.91
CA THR A 106 -7.32 -12.31 3.14
C THR A 106 -6.09 -11.41 3.03
N LEU A 107 -4.99 -11.76 3.73
CA LEU A 107 -3.76 -10.97 3.69
C LEU A 107 -3.11 -10.94 2.31
N ALA A 108 -3.09 -12.06 1.59
CA ALA A 108 -2.58 -12.14 0.23
C ALA A 108 -3.42 -11.30 -0.74
N LEU A 109 -4.75 -11.35 -0.63
CA LEU A 109 -5.64 -10.52 -1.44
C LEU A 109 -5.55 -9.04 -1.07
N SER A 110 -5.23 -8.70 0.17
CA SER A 110 -5.06 -7.31 0.64
C SER A 110 -3.86 -6.59 0.01
N ILE A 111 -3.02 -7.29 -0.76
CA ILE A 111 -1.99 -6.68 -1.60
C ILE A 111 -2.63 -5.78 -2.66
N ILE A 112 -3.81 -6.15 -3.15
CA ILE A 112 -4.66 -5.25 -3.93
C ILE A 112 -5.59 -4.56 -2.94
N PRO A 113 -5.50 -3.23 -2.77
CA PRO A 113 -6.37 -2.51 -1.84
C PRO A 113 -7.84 -2.86 -2.07
N GLY A 114 -8.55 -3.22 -1.01
CA GLY A 114 -9.96 -3.62 -1.04
C GLY A 114 -10.27 -5.08 -1.40
N ALA A 115 -9.37 -5.81 -2.06
CA ALA A 115 -9.67 -7.20 -2.46
C ALA A 115 -9.73 -8.18 -1.26
N GLY A 116 -8.91 -7.96 -0.23
CA GLY A 116 -8.99 -8.70 1.03
C GLY A 116 -10.33 -8.54 1.74
N HIS A 117 -10.88 -7.32 1.76
CA HIS A 117 -12.22 -7.03 2.31
C HIS A 117 -13.33 -7.74 1.54
N MET A 118 -13.27 -7.75 0.21
CA MET A 118 -14.23 -8.46 -0.63
C MET A 118 -14.22 -9.97 -0.33
N TYR A 119 -13.03 -10.55 -0.12
CA TYR A 119 -12.92 -11.96 0.26
C TYR A 119 -13.50 -12.26 1.65
N LEU A 120 -13.39 -11.32 2.60
CA LEU A 120 -14.02 -11.42 3.91
C LEU A 120 -15.55 -11.25 3.88
N GLY A 121 -16.13 -10.84 2.74
CA GLY A 121 -17.56 -10.59 2.56
C GLY A 121 -17.94 -9.10 2.52
N TYR A 122 -17.00 -8.19 2.79
CA TYR A 122 -17.22 -6.74 2.83
C TYR A 122 -17.11 -6.11 1.43
N GLN A 123 -18.04 -6.44 0.53
CA GLN A 123 -18.01 -6.03 -0.87
C GLN A 123 -18.01 -4.51 -1.05
N LYS A 124 -18.93 -3.78 -0.39
CA LYS A 124 -19.04 -2.31 -0.49
C LYS A 124 -17.74 -1.63 -0.05
N LYS A 125 -17.21 -2.04 1.11
CA LYS A 125 -15.98 -1.50 1.70
C LYS A 125 -14.77 -1.76 0.80
N GLY A 126 -14.63 -3.00 0.32
CA GLY A 126 -13.57 -3.37 -0.61
C GLY A 126 -13.63 -2.60 -1.92
N LEU A 127 -14.83 -2.45 -2.51
CA LEU A 127 -15.01 -1.69 -3.74
C LEU A 127 -14.66 -0.20 -3.58
N VAL A 128 -15.02 0.41 -2.45
CA VAL A 128 -14.66 1.81 -2.16
C VAL A 128 -13.14 1.96 -2.02
N LEU A 129 -12.46 1.05 -1.33
CA LEU A 129 -11.00 1.08 -1.19
C LEU A 129 -10.27 0.85 -2.52
N MET A 130 -10.75 -0.10 -3.33
CA MET A 130 -10.28 -0.27 -4.71
C MET A 130 -10.50 1.01 -5.52
N GLY A 131 -11.71 1.57 -5.44
CA GLY A 131 -12.10 2.79 -6.15
C GLY A 131 -11.20 3.96 -5.82
N VAL A 132 -10.97 4.25 -4.53
CA VAL A 132 -10.08 5.33 -4.07
C VAL A 132 -8.65 5.10 -4.54
N PHE A 133 -8.13 3.88 -4.44
CA PHE A 133 -6.76 3.56 -4.84
C PHE A 133 -6.55 3.74 -6.35
N PHE A 134 -7.40 3.12 -7.18
CA PHE A 134 -7.29 3.24 -8.63
C PHE A 134 -7.65 4.65 -9.13
N PHE A 135 -8.61 5.33 -8.49
CA PHE A 135 -8.90 6.73 -8.77
C PHE A 135 -7.69 7.62 -8.44
N ALA A 136 -6.98 7.39 -7.34
CA ALA A 136 -5.76 8.13 -7.02
C ALA A 136 -4.68 7.93 -8.09
N ILE A 137 -4.46 6.69 -8.57
CA ILE A 137 -3.54 6.41 -9.69
C ILE A 137 -3.98 7.16 -10.96
N PHE A 138 -5.24 7.01 -11.33
CA PHE A 138 -5.80 7.64 -12.53
C PHE A 138 -5.71 9.17 -12.47
N PHE A 139 -6.13 9.77 -11.35
CA PHE A 139 -6.16 11.21 -11.14
C PHE A 139 -4.74 11.80 -11.11
N MET A 140 -3.81 11.11 -10.45
CA MET A 140 -2.39 11.46 -10.47
C MET A 140 -1.80 11.42 -11.88
N GLY A 141 -2.08 10.35 -12.64
CA GLY A 141 -1.60 10.19 -14.00
C GLY A 141 -2.18 11.24 -14.95
N TRP A 142 -3.49 11.47 -14.88
CA TRP A 142 -4.18 12.48 -15.68
C TRP A 142 -3.61 13.86 -15.41
N LEU A 143 -3.60 14.28 -14.14
CA LEU A 143 -3.15 15.62 -13.76
C LEU A 143 -1.62 15.76 -13.73
N ASN A 144 -0.87 14.67 -13.85
CA ASN A 144 0.59 14.61 -13.77
C ASN A 144 1.10 15.18 -12.43
N LEU A 145 0.43 14.82 -11.34
CA LEU A 145 0.75 15.32 -10.00
C LEU A 145 1.65 14.33 -9.25
N SER A 146 2.93 14.26 -9.60
CA SER A 146 3.87 13.30 -8.99
C SER A 146 3.92 13.37 -7.46
N PHE A 147 3.59 14.52 -6.86
CA PHE A 147 3.53 14.64 -5.41
C PHE A 147 2.44 13.76 -4.77
N LEU A 148 1.39 13.35 -5.49
CA LEU A 148 0.36 12.45 -4.95
C LEU A 148 0.86 11.00 -4.80
N LEU A 149 2.08 10.67 -5.25
CA LEU A 149 2.66 9.33 -5.13
C LEU A 149 2.68 8.80 -3.69
N PHE A 150 2.80 9.67 -2.68
CA PHE A 150 2.73 9.24 -1.27
C PHE A 150 1.35 8.70 -0.86
N LEU A 151 0.29 9.06 -1.58
CA LEU A 151 -1.08 8.65 -1.26
C LEU A 151 -1.29 7.15 -1.55
N LEU A 152 -0.57 6.60 -2.52
CA LEU A 152 -0.67 5.18 -2.88
C LEU A 152 -0.26 4.25 -1.74
N PRO A 153 0.96 4.33 -1.17
CA PRO A 153 1.32 3.51 -0.03
C PRO A 153 0.43 3.81 1.18
N LEU A 154 0.00 5.06 1.38
CA LEU A 154 -0.90 5.41 2.50
C LEU A 154 -2.24 4.66 2.42
N VAL A 155 -2.93 4.75 1.27
CA VAL A 155 -4.20 4.04 1.04
C VAL A 155 -4.00 2.53 1.07
N TRP A 156 -2.88 2.05 0.53
CA TRP A 156 -2.53 0.63 0.55
C TRP A 156 -2.34 0.11 1.97
N PHE A 157 -1.52 0.75 2.80
CA PHE A 157 -1.30 0.38 4.19
C PHE A 157 -2.61 0.42 4.98
N TYR A 158 -3.40 1.49 4.82
CA TYR A 158 -4.72 1.58 5.44
C TYR A 158 -5.58 0.37 5.08
N SER A 159 -5.74 0.07 3.79
CA SER A 159 -6.52 -1.08 3.34
C SER A 159 -5.96 -2.41 3.87
N PHE A 160 -4.65 -2.59 3.85
CA PHE A 160 -4.01 -3.83 4.29
C PHE A 160 -4.25 -4.08 5.79
N PHE A 161 -3.96 -3.08 6.61
CA PHE A 161 -4.16 -3.19 8.06
C PHE A 161 -5.63 -3.30 8.42
N ASP A 162 -6.51 -2.57 7.75
CA ASP A 162 -7.95 -2.64 8.01
C ASP A 162 -8.51 -4.04 7.68
N ALA A 163 -8.08 -4.67 6.57
CA ALA A 163 -8.43 -6.06 6.28
C ALA A 163 -7.87 -7.04 7.33
N PHE A 164 -6.63 -6.82 7.81
CA PHE A 164 -6.02 -7.62 8.86
C PHE A 164 -6.76 -7.53 10.21
N HIS A 165 -7.20 -6.33 10.60
CA HIS A 165 -7.97 -6.14 11.82
C HIS A 165 -9.37 -6.74 11.71
N THR A 166 -10.05 -6.52 10.59
CA THR A 166 -11.40 -7.07 10.30
C THR A 166 -11.41 -8.60 10.39
N LEU A 167 -10.34 -9.23 9.92
CA LEU A 167 -10.12 -10.68 9.97
C LEU A 167 -9.92 -11.23 11.40
N ASN A 168 -9.33 -10.45 12.31
CA ASN A 168 -9.01 -10.89 13.67
C ASN A 168 -10.19 -10.80 14.65
N GLY A 169 -11.39 -10.44 14.18
CA GLY A 169 -12.58 -10.36 15.02
C GLY A 169 -12.60 -9.13 15.94
N ASN A 170 -11.62 -8.23 15.79
CA ASN A 170 -11.81 -6.85 16.19
C ASN A 170 -12.82 -6.29 15.20
N ASN A 171 -14.10 -6.37 15.57
CA ASN A 171 -15.15 -5.63 14.93
C ASN A 171 -14.77 -4.16 15.07
N VAL A 172 -13.93 -3.66 14.16
CA VAL A 172 -14.12 -2.31 13.66
C VAL A 172 -15.56 -2.37 13.21
N GLU A 173 -16.42 -1.70 13.97
CA GLU A 173 -17.86 -1.63 13.77
C GLU A 173 -18.16 -1.64 12.28
N GLU A 174 -19.31 -2.20 11.89
CA GLU A 174 -19.89 -1.96 10.57
C GLU A 174 -19.91 -0.44 10.31
N VAL A 175 -18.80 0.10 9.85
CA VAL A 175 -18.78 1.26 9.01
C VAL A 175 -19.30 0.66 7.72
N GLU A 176 -20.61 0.46 7.67
CA GLU A 176 -21.34 0.69 6.44
C GLU A 176 -20.78 2.01 5.95
N ILE A 177 -19.84 1.91 5.01
CA ILE A 177 -19.46 3.01 4.16
C ILE A 177 -20.71 3.24 3.32
N ASP A 178 -21.72 3.83 3.97
CA ASP A 178 -22.82 4.49 3.32
C ASP A 178 -22.14 5.60 2.55
N ILE A 179 -21.91 5.36 1.26
CA ILE A 179 -21.46 6.40 0.33
C ILE A 179 -22.42 7.61 0.44
N GLU A 180 -23.70 7.33 0.76
CA GLU A 180 -24.72 8.29 1.14
C GLU A 180 -24.51 9.01 2.47
N LYS A 181 -23.66 8.56 3.40
CA LYS A 181 -23.24 9.30 4.62
C LYS A 181 -21.83 9.91 4.50
N LEU A 182 -21.01 9.44 3.58
CA LEU A 182 -19.69 10.03 3.29
C LEU A 182 -19.78 11.31 2.45
N LEU A 183 -20.77 11.41 1.57
CA LEU A 183 -21.00 12.57 0.71
C LEU A 183 -21.82 13.74 1.33
N PRO A 184 -22.70 13.59 2.34
CA PRO A 184 -23.43 14.73 2.92
C PRO A 184 -22.71 15.46 4.06
N VAL A 185 -21.58 14.95 4.57
CA VAL A 185 -20.89 15.59 5.71
C VAL A 185 -19.95 16.72 5.27
N ILE A 186 -19.53 16.73 4.01
CA ILE A 186 -18.68 17.78 3.48
C ILE A 186 -19.60 18.89 2.96
N LYS A 187 -19.64 20.02 3.70
CA LYS A 187 -20.37 21.21 3.24
C LYS A 187 -19.92 21.57 1.81
N ARG A 188 -20.87 21.89 0.93
CA ARG A 188 -20.62 22.16 -0.51
C ARG A 188 -19.53 23.22 -0.72
N GLU A 189 -19.40 24.13 0.23
CA GLU A 189 -18.38 25.17 0.31
C GLU A 189 -16.96 24.58 0.37
N TYR A 190 -16.72 23.54 1.17
CA TYR A 190 -15.41 22.89 1.26
C TYR A 190 -15.06 22.10 -0.01
N ILE A 191 -16.06 21.48 -0.64
CA ILE A 191 -15.87 20.83 -1.95
C ILE A 191 -15.46 21.88 -2.99
N GLY A 192 -16.12 23.05 -2.97
CA GLY A 192 -15.76 24.19 -3.82
C GLY A 192 -14.33 24.68 -3.59
N PHE A 193 -13.94 24.91 -2.33
CA PHE A 193 -12.56 25.32 -1.99
C PHE A 193 -11.53 24.26 -2.41
N GLY A 194 -11.84 22.97 -2.25
CA GLY A 194 -10.99 21.88 -2.70
C GLY A 194 -10.78 21.89 -4.21
N LEU A 195 -11.86 22.03 -4.99
CA LEU A 195 -11.81 22.13 -6.45
C LEU A 195 -11.00 23.35 -6.93
N ILE A 196 -11.20 24.51 -6.30
CA ILE A 196 -10.44 25.73 -6.61
C ILE A 196 -8.95 25.51 -6.28
N GLY A 197 -8.63 24.95 -5.11
CA GLY A 197 -7.26 24.65 -4.71
C GLY A 197 -6.57 23.68 -5.67
N ILE A 198 -7.23 22.60 -6.06
CA ILE A 198 -6.73 21.64 -7.06
C ILE A 198 -6.49 22.36 -8.39
N GLY A 199 -7.44 23.18 -8.85
CA GLY A 199 -7.31 23.95 -10.08
C GLY A 199 -6.10 24.89 -10.07
N LEU A 200 -5.88 25.60 -8.95
CA LEU A 200 -4.71 26.47 -8.78
C LEU A 200 -3.40 25.68 -8.74
N ILE A 201 -3.35 24.54 -8.05
CA ILE A 201 -2.17 23.66 -8.03
C ILE A 201 -1.84 23.18 -9.45
N VAL A 202 -2.84 22.73 -10.21
CA VAL A 202 -2.65 22.26 -11.58
C VAL A 202 -2.20 23.42 -12.49
N ALA A 203 -2.82 24.59 -12.38
CA ALA A 203 -2.42 25.78 -13.15
C ALA A 203 -0.98 26.19 -12.82
N PHE A 204 -0.61 26.18 -11.54
CA PHE A 204 0.75 26.47 -11.13
C PHE A 204 1.74 25.46 -11.72
N GLN A 205 1.47 24.17 -11.59
CA GLN A 205 2.40 23.12 -12.05
C GLN A 205 2.49 23.03 -13.58
N ARG A 206 1.38 23.23 -14.31
CA ARG A 206 1.33 23.03 -15.77
C ARG A 206 1.52 24.29 -16.60
N ILE A 207 1.20 25.45 -16.05
CA ILE A 207 1.26 26.72 -16.80
C ILE A 207 2.38 27.57 -16.22
N ILE A 208 2.31 27.89 -14.93
CA ILE A 208 3.21 28.87 -14.31
C ILE A 208 4.64 28.32 -14.22
N HIS A 209 4.83 27.09 -13.72
CA HIS A 209 6.16 26.51 -13.54
C HIS A 209 6.94 26.37 -14.86
N PRO A 210 6.37 25.86 -15.97
CA PRO A 210 7.06 25.84 -17.26
C PRO A 210 7.41 27.23 -17.79
N ILE A 211 6.52 28.22 -17.63
CA ILE A 211 6.78 29.61 -18.04
C ILE A 211 7.94 30.19 -17.23
N ILE A 212 7.96 29.99 -15.91
CA ILE A 212 9.07 30.43 -15.06
C ILE A 212 10.38 29.80 -15.54
N ASN A 213 10.41 28.50 -15.79
CA ASN A 213 11.60 27.79 -16.26
C ASN A 213 12.06 28.21 -17.67
N GLN A 214 11.18 28.83 -18.47
CA GLN A 214 11.55 29.38 -19.78
C GLN A 214 12.33 30.70 -19.64
N TYR A 215 12.04 31.49 -18.61
CA TYR A 215 12.66 32.81 -18.39
C TYR A 215 13.78 32.80 -17.35
N LEU A 216 13.75 31.87 -16.39
CA LEU A 216 14.74 31.72 -15.34
C LEU A 216 15.50 30.40 -15.50
N ASP A 217 16.81 30.46 -15.27
CA ASP A 217 17.66 29.26 -15.28
C ASP A 217 17.22 28.27 -14.19
N TYR A 218 17.27 26.98 -14.52
CA TYR A 218 16.84 25.88 -13.67
C TYR A 218 17.47 25.93 -12.27
N TYR A 219 18.75 26.30 -12.18
CA TYR A 219 19.44 26.42 -10.90
C TYR A 219 18.86 27.55 -10.04
N ILE A 220 18.53 28.69 -10.64
CA ILE A 220 17.96 29.84 -9.94
C ILE A 220 16.57 29.48 -9.38
N VAL A 221 15.74 28.82 -10.19
CA VAL A 221 14.41 28.37 -9.76
C VAL A 221 14.50 27.43 -8.56
N ASN A 222 15.44 26.48 -8.57
CA ASN A 222 15.64 25.55 -7.45
C ASN A 222 16.13 26.26 -6.18
N TYR A 223 17.04 27.23 -6.29
CA TYR A 223 17.47 28.02 -5.13
C TYR A 223 16.32 28.83 -4.53
N ILE A 224 15.50 29.46 -5.38
CA ILE A 224 14.32 30.21 -4.94
C ILE A 224 13.33 29.27 -4.24
N GLN A 225 12.99 28.13 -4.84
CA GLN A 225 12.08 27.16 -4.26
C GLN A 225 12.57 26.64 -2.91
N THR A 226 13.85 26.26 -2.82
CA THR A 226 14.45 25.76 -1.56
C THR A 226 14.47 26.84 -0.49
N SER A 227 14.74 28.09 -0.88
CA SER A 227 14.73 29.24 0.04
C SER A 227 13.33 29.54 0.57
N ILE A 228 12.30 29.46 -0.27
CA ILE A 228 10.90 29.63 0.16
C ILE A 228 10.52 28.52 1.16
N VAL A 229 10.83 27.26 0.85
CA VAL A 229 10.52 26.13 1.74
C VAL A 229 11.25 26.24 3.08
N SER A 230 12.53 26.61 3.07
CA SER A 230 13.31 26.78 4.30
C SER A 230 12.77 27.93 5.16
N LEU A 231 12.42 29.07 4.56
CA LEU A 231 11.79 30.19 5.28
C LEU A 231 10.44 29.80 5.90
N ILE A 232 9.61 29.02 5.19
CA ILE A 232 8.35 28.49 5.74
C ILE A 232 8.62 27.61 6.96
N PHE A 233 9.61 26.71 6.89
CA PHE A 233 9.96 25.85 8.03
C PHE A 233 10.53 26.64 9.21
N ILE A 234 11.38 27.63 8.96
CA ILE A 234 11.91 28.51 10.01
C ILE A 234 10.77 29.24 10.69
N PHE A 235 9.88 29.87 9.92
CA PHE A 235 8.74 30.60 10.46
C PHE A 235 7.80 29.68 11.26
N ALA A 236 7.47 28.51 10.71
CA ALA A 236 6.65 27.52 11.41
C ALA A 236 7.32 27.04 12.71
N GLY A 237 8.62 26.77 12.69
CA GLY A 237 9.40 26.38 13.86
C GLY A 237 9.43 27.46 14.94
N VAL A 238 9.69 28.71 14.56
CA VAL A 238 9.67 29.86 15.49
C VAL A 238 8.28 30.02 16.11
N LYS A 239 7.21 29.96 15.30
CA LYS A 239 5.83 30.06 15.78
C LYS A 239 5.48 28.92 16.75
N MET A 240 5.95 27.70 16.51
CA MET A 240 5.75 26.57 17.41
C MET A 240 6.50 26.74 18.75
N LEU A 241 7.70 27.33 18.73
CA LEU A 241 8.47 27.62 19.94
C LEU A 241 7.83 28.72 20.80
N GLN A 242 7.20 29.71 20.18
CA GLN A 242 6.51 30.80 20.90
C GLN A 242 5.28 30.29 21.66
N ARG A 243 4.58 29.27 21.14
CA ARG A 243 3.37 28.72 21.78
C ARG A 243 3.63 28.08 23.15
N LYS A 244 4.87 27.69 23.46
CA LYS A 244 5.21 27.12 24.78
C LYS A 244 5.27 28.20 25.88
N LYS A 245 5.63 29.44 25.48
CA LYS A 245 5.80 30.57 26.41
C LYS A 245 4.45 31.14 26.87
N ASP A 246 3.42 31.07 26.04
CA ASP A 246 2.07 31.54 26.40
C ASP A 246 1.32 30.57 27.32
N VAL A 247 1.76 29.31 27.45
CA VAL A 247 1.13 28.31 28.34
C VAL A 247 1.78 28.34 29.72
N GLU A 248 3.10 28.46 29.81
CA GLU A 248 3.82 28.58 31.10
C GLU A 248 3.46 29.87 31.85
N VAL A 249 3.21 30.99 31.15
CA VAL A 249 2.79 32.26 31.78
C VAL A 249 1.35 32.19 32.32
N VAL A 250 0.45 31.43 31.68
CA VAL A 250 -0.93 31.26 32.16
C VAL A 250 -1.00 30.30 33.35
N GLU A 251 -0.16 29.26 33.39
CA GLU A 251 -0.08 28.36 34.54
C GLU A 251 0.57 29.04 35.77
N GLU A 252 1.59 29.90 35.58
CA GLU A 252 2.18 30.68 36.68
C GLU A 252 1.20 31.73 37.27
N ASP A 253 0.37 32.36 36.43
CA ASP A 253 -0.63 33.33 36.90
C ASP A 253 -1.81 32.66 37.66
N GLU A 254 -2.21 31.43 37.30
CA GLU A 254 -3.26 30.67 38.00
C GLU A 254 -2.78 30.05 39.34
N GLU A 255 -1.49 29.74 39.49
CA GLU A 255 -0.92 29.28 40.77
C GLU A 255 -0.69 30.43 41.77
N LEU A 256 -0.58 31.68 41.30
CA LEU A 256 -0.45 32.88 42.15
C LEU A 256 -1.79 33.47 42.63
N GLU A 257 -2.91 33.06 42.02
CA GLU A 257 -4.27 33.49 42.41
C GLU A 257 -5.04 32.49 43.32
N ASN A 258 -4.45 31.33 43.67
CA ASN A 258 -4.99 30.38 44.66
C ASN A 258 -4.21 30.36 45.98
#